data_AF-A0A0M2UBF8-F1
#
_entry.id   AF-A0A0M2UBF8-F1
#
_cell.length_a   1.000
_cell.length_b   1.000
_cell.length_c   1.000
_cell.angle_alpha   90.00
_cell.angle_beta   90.00
_cell.angle_gamma   90.00
#
_symmetry.space_group_name_H-M   'P 1'
#
loop_
_entity.id
_entity.type
_entity.pdbx_description
1 polymer ?
#
loop_
_entity_poly.entity_id
_entity_poly.type
_entity_poly.pdbx_seq_one_letter_code
_entity_poly.pdbx_strand_id
1 'polypeptide(L)'
;MSMNRLIRQSLTMFEEAAAMPFEIIRRTWGDQSSTTGQTVRQMASLAEGMATMPFRFTRDFFEDNSMNQAGQTAPAAGGQPAAIEAQQPQ
;
A
#
# COMPACT_ATOMS: atom_id res chain seq x y z
N MET A 1 -11.91 0.61 -13.58
CA MET A 1 -10.88 0.43 -12.52
C MET A 1 -9.86 -0.59 -13.03
N SER A 2 -8.57 -0.40 -12.77
CA SER A 2 -7.55 -1.40 -13.17
C SER A 2 -7.63 -2.64 -12.29
N MET A 3 -7.34 -3.82 -12.85
CA MET A 3 -7.31 -5.11 -12.14
C MET A 3 -6.41 -5.06 -10.89
N ASN A 4 -5.27 -4.36 -10.97
CA ASN A 4 -4.37 -4.16 -9.82
C ASN A 4 -5.04 -3.39 -8.68
N ARG A 5 -5.90 -2.41 -8.98
CA ARG A 5 -6.64 -1.65 -7.96
C ARG A 5 -7.67 -2.53 -7.25
N LEU A 6 -8.33 -3.42 -7.99
CA LEU A 6 -9.27 -4.42 -7.44
C LEU A 6 -8.54 -5.43 -6.55
N ILE A 7 -7.38 -5.94 -6.98
CA ILE A 7 -6.57 -6.86 -6.18
C ILE A 7 -6.13 -6.20 -4.86
N ARG A 8 -5.60 -4.98 -4.91
CA ARG A 8 -5.23 -4.24 -3.68
C ARG A 8 -6.40 -4.00 -2.75
N GLN A 9 -7.56 -3.62 -3.30
CA GLN A 9 -8.76 -3.40 -2.50
C GLN A 9 -9.21 -4.70 -1.83
N SER A 10 -9.19 -5.83 -2.54
CA SER A 10 -9.52 -7.14 -1.94
C SER A 10 -8.52 -7.54 -0.85
N LEU A 11 -7.21 -7.36 -1.08
CA LEU A 11 -6.17 -7.67 -0.09
C LEU A 11 -6.32 -6.84 1.19
N THR A 12 -6.73 -5.57 1.06
CA THR A 12 -6.99 -4.70 2.21
C THR A 12 -8.18 -5.22 3.03
N MET A 13 -9.27 -5.62 2.38
CA MET A 13 -10.42 -6.20 3.09
C MET A 13 -10.06 -7.52 3.79
N PHE A 14 -9.23 -8.36 3.16
CA PHE A 14 -8.77 -9.60 3.80
C PHE A 14 -7.81 -9.34 4.97
N GLU A 15 -6.94 -8.33 4.86
CA GLU A 15 -6.07 -7.87 5.95
C GLU A 15 -6.91 -7.44 7.16
N GLU A 16 -7.94 -6.62 6.95
CA GLU A 16 -8.86 -6.18 8.00
C GLU A 16 -9.62 -7.35 8.65
N ALA A 17 -10.13 -8.28 7.83
CA ALA A 17 -10.82 -9.46 8.33
C ALA A 17 -9.91 -10.37 9.17
N ALA A 18 -8.63 -10.51 8.76
CA ALA A 18 -7.63 -11.28 9.50
C ALA A 18 -7.22 -10.59 10.81
N ALA A 19 -7.25 -9.26 10.88
CA ALA A 19 -6.96 -8.49 12.09
C ALA A 19 -8.11 -8.48 13.11
N MET A 20 -9.36 -8.58 12.65
CA MET A 20 -10.57 -8.45 13.47
C MET A 20 -10.58 -9.29 14.76
N PRO A 21 -10.18 -10.59 14.77
CA PRO A 21 -10.16 -11.38 16.00
C PRO A 21 -9.23 -10.79 17.08
N PHE A 22 -8.08 -10.23 16.67
CA PHE A 22 -7.11 -9.64 17.57
C PHE A 22 -7.61 -8.32 18.15
N GLU A 23 -8.34 -7.52 17.38
CA GLU A 23 -9.01 -6.32 17.88
C GLU A 23 -10.05 -6.67 18.96
N ILE A 24 -10.84 -7.72 18.72
CA ILE A 24 -11.85 -8.20 19.68
C ILE A 24 -11.18 -8.63 20.99
N ILE A 25 -10.09 -9.40 20.91
CA ILE A 25 -9.31 -9.84 22.08
C ILE A 25 -8.76 -8.61 22.83
N ARG A 26 -8.13 -7.66 22.13
CA ARG A 26 -7.57 -6.45 22.75
C ARG A 26 -8.64 -5.58 23.42
N ARG A 27 -9.86 -5.58 22.91
CA ARG A 27 -10.99 -4.80 23.44
C ARG A 27 -11.68 -5.50 24.61
N THR A 28 -11.78 -6.83 24.58
CA THR A 28 -12.53 -7.63 25.57
C THR A 28 -11.65 -8.04 26.75
N TRP A 29 -10.39 -8.39 26.50
CA TRP A 29 -9.44 -8.90 27.50
C TRP A 29 -8.38 -7.88 27.90
N GLY A 30 -8.34 -6.74 27.20
CA GLY A 30 -7.38 -5.68 27.47
C GLY A 30 -7.80 -4.78 28.62
N ASP A 31 -7.99 -5.36 29.80
CA ASP A 31 -8.04 -4.58 31.03
C ASP A 31 -6.67 -3.92 31.23
N GLN A 32 -6.60 -2.61 30.99
CA GLN A 32 -5.35 -1.84 31.05
C GLN A 32 -4.77 -1.76 32.47
N SER A 33 -5.59 -2.02 33.47
CA SER A 33 -5.21 -1.94 34.88
C SER A 33 -4.42 -3.16 35.36
N SER A 34 -4.48 -4.29 34.62
CA SER A 34 -3.78 -5.52 35.00
C SER A 34 -2.58 -5.83 34.10
N THR A 35 -1.48 -6.29 34.71
CA THR A 35 -0.26 -6.76 34.01
C THR A 35 -0.57 -7.84 32.98
N THR A 36 -1.54 -8.72 33.28
CA THR A 36 -2.00 -9.76 32.36
C THR A 36 -2.71 -9.17 31.15
N GLY A 37 -3.58 -8.18 31.32
CA GLY A 37 -4.26 -7.49 30.22
C GLY A 37 -3.31 -6.72 29.31
N GLN A 38 -2.25 -6.12 29.88
CA GLN A 38 -1.19 -5.49 29.09
C GLN A 38 -0.39 -6.51 28.26
N THR A 39 -0.06 -7.66 28.86
CA THR A 39 0.65 -8.75 28.18
C THR A 39 -0.17 -9.35 27.05
N VAL A 40 -1.47 -9.61 27.29
CA VAL A 40 -2.41 -10.13 26.28
C VAL A 40 -2.55 -9.13 25.13
N ARG A 41 -2.61 -7.83 25.41
CA ARG A 41 -2.65 -6.79 24.36
C ARG A 41 -1.40 -6.76 23.49
N GLN A 42 -0.22 -6.84 24.10
CA GLN A 42 1.04 -6.87 23.36
C GLN A 42 1.14 -8.13 22.48
N MET A 43 0.83 -9.29 23.05
CA MET A 43 0.80 -10.56 22.32
C MET A 43 -0.19 -10.53 21.16
N ALA A 44 -1.41 -10.02 21.38
CA ALA A 44 -2.40 -9.89 20.32
C ALA A 44 -1.94 -8.94 19.22
N SER A 45 -1.29 -7.82 19.54
CA SER A 45 -0.76 -6.89 18.55
C SER A 45 0.39 -7.49 17.72
N LEU A 46 1.27 -8.27 18.36
CA LEU A 46 2.35 -8.97 17.66
C LEU A 46 1.78 -10.06 16.75
N ALA A 47 0.84 -10.85 17.25
CA ALA A 47 0.19 -11.91 16.50
C ALA A 47 -0.61 -11.36 15.30
N GLU A 48 -1.30 -10.23 15.47
CA GLU A 48 -1.98 -9.51 14.40
C GLU A 48 -1.01 -9.06 13.31
N GLY A 49 0.13 -8.47 13.70
CA GLY A 49 1.17 -8.06 12.76
C GLY A 49 1.73 -9.23 11.95
N MET A 50 1.91 -10.40 12.57
CA MET A 50 2.37 -11.61 11.88
C MET A 50 1.30 -12.22 10.98
N ALA A 51 0.03 -12.25 11.43
CA ALA A 51 -1.09 -12.80 10.67
C ALA A 51 -1.42 -11.95 9.43
N THR A 52 -1.23 -10.64 9.51
CA THR A 52 -1.48 -9.71 8.40
C THR A 52 -0.29 -9.58 7.43
N MET A 53 0.91 -10.02 7.84
CA MET A 53 2.14 -9.87 7.06
C MET A 53 2.06 -10.41 5.61
N PRO A 54 1.49 -11.60 5.35
CA PRO A 54 1.38 -12.10 3.97
C PRO A 54 0.52 -11.21 3.06
N PHE A 55 -0.55 -10.62 3.61
CA PHE A 55 -1.43 -9.72 2.86
C PHE A 55 -0.73 -8.41 2.51
N ARG A 56 0.03 -7.86 3.47
CA ARG A 56 0.85 -6.64 3.27
C ARG A 56 1.93 -6.87 2.23
N PHE A 57 2.67 -7.97 2.32
CA PHE A 57 3.69 -8.33 1.34
C PHE A 57 3.12 -8.47 -0.07
N THR A 58 1.97 -9.14 -0.19
CA THR A 58 1.29 -9.32 -1.49
C THR A 58 0.81 -7.97 -2.03
N ARG A 59 0.23 -7.12 -1.18
CA ARG A 59 -0.22 -5.77 -1.57
C ARG A 59 0.94 -4.95 -2.10
N ASP A 60 2.06 -4.93 -1.39
CA ASP A 60 3.25 -4.15 -1.73
C ASP A 60 3.88 -4.66 -3.05
N PHE A 61 3.85 -5.98 -3.31
CA PHE A 61 4.27 -6.55 -4.61
C PHE A 61 3.41 -6.05 -5.80
N PHE A 62 2.10 -5.89 -5.60
CA PHE A 62 1.22 -5.28 -6.60
C PHE A 62 1.31 -3.74 -6.60
N GLU A 63 1.97 -3.14 -5.61
CA GLU A 63 2.29 -1.71 -5.54
C GLU A 63 3.42 -1.34 -6.49
N ASP A 64 4.55 -2.01 -6.35
CA ASP A 64 5.77 -1.75 -7.13
C ASP A 64 5.58 -1.99 -8.64
N ASN A 65 4.75 -2.96 -9.01
CA ASN A 65 4.40 -3.21 -10.41
C ASN A 65 3.63 -2.06 -11.09
N SER A 66 3.03 -1.15 -10.32
CA SER A 66 2.31 0.01 -10.87
C SER A 66 3.19 1.26 -10.99
N MET A 67 4.24 1.39 -10.17
CA MET A 67 5.22 2.48 -10.27
C MET A 67 6.13 2.34 -11.49
N ASN A 68 6.46 1.12 -11.91
CA ASN A 68 7.25 0.90 -13.14
C ASN A 68 6.49 1.17 -14.45
N GLN A 69 5.17 1.35 -14.41
CA GLN A 69 4.34 1.68 -15.57
C GLN A 69 3.98 3.17 -15.66
N ALA A 70 3.98 3.88 -14.52
CA ALA A 70 3.73 5.32 -14.47
C ALA A 70 4.96 6.17 -14.89
N GLY A 71 6.16 5.58 -14.89
CA GLY A 71 7.39 6.23 -15.37
C GLY A 71 7.61 6.18 -16.89
N GLN A 72 6.77 5.49 -17.67
CA GLN A 72 6.97 5.29 -19.12
C GLN A 72 5.90 5.96 -20.01
N THR A 73 4.97 6.74 -19.45
CA THR A 73 3.92 7.43 -20.23
C THR A 73 3.71 8.88 -19.81
N ALA A 74 4.77 9.57 -19.37
CA ALA A 74 4.78 11.04 -19.44
C ALA A 74 5.05 11.46 -20.90
N PRO A 75 4.15 12.23 -21.53
CA PRO A 75 4.19 12.47 -22.97
C PRO A 75 5.41 13.30 -23.35
N ALA A 76 5.98 12.98 -24.51
CA ALA A 76 6.83 13.88 -25.26
C ALA A 76 6.04 15.14 -25.63
N ALA A 77 5.98 16.11 -24.72
CA ALA A 77 5.44 17.44 -24.93
C ALA A 77 6.55 18.45 -24.64
N GLY A 78 7.49 18.55 -25.58
CA GLY A 78 8.59 19.50 -25.57
C GLY A 78 8.71 20.18 -26.92
N GLY A 79 7.81 21.14 -27.16
CA GLY A 79 8.03 22.33 -28.00
C GLY A 79 8.49 22.15 -29.45
N GLN A 80 7.53 22.11 -30.37
CA GLN A 80 7.69 22.83 -31.64
C GLN A 80 6.44 23.70 -31.85
N PRO A 81 6.63 25.02 -31.88
CA PRO A 81 6.20 25.74 -33.07
C PRO A 81 7.22 26.80 -33.53
N ALA A 82 7.52 26.73 -34.84
CA ALA A 82 7.78 27.81 -35.79
C ALA A 82 8.55 29.09 -35.35
N ALA A 83 9.69 29.34 -35.99
CA ALA A 83 9.96 30.58 -36.74
C ALA A 83 11.34 30.55 -37.43
N ILE A 84 11.30 30.65 -38.77
CA ILE A 84 12.19 31.41 -39.67
C ILE A 84 13.55 31.87 -39.09
N GLU A 85 14.65 31.32 -39.61
CA GLU A 85 15.85 32.14 -39.88
C GLU A 85 16.53 31.62 -41.15
N ALA A 86 16.48 32.47 -42.18
CA ALA A 86 17.29 32.36 -43.37
C ALA A 86 18.74 32.80 -43.06
N GLN A 87 19.64 32.50 -43.99
CA GLN A 87 21.01 33.01 -44.17
C GLN A 87 22.19 32.23 -43.52
N GLN A 88 22.98 31.62 -44.43
CA GLN A 88 24.46 31.54 -44.44
C GLN A 88 25.11 32.90 -44.04
N PRO A 89 26.42 33.01 -43.68
CA PRO A 89 27.55 32.18 -44.14
C PRO A 89 28.67 31.91 -43.10
N GLN A 90 29.64 31.06 -43.47
CA GLN A 90 31.10 31.30 -43.51
C GLN A 90 31.77 30.00 -43.98
#